data_AF-A0A8S2G9Y2-F1
#
_entry.id   AF-A0A8S2G9Y2-F1
#
_cell.length_a   1.000
_cell.length_b   1.000
_cell.length_c   1.000
_cell.angle_alpha   90.00
_cell.angle_beta   90.00
_cell.angle_gamma   90.00
#
_symmetry.space_group_name_H-M   'P 1'
#
loop_
_entity.id
_entity.type
_entity.pdbx_description
1 polymer ?
#
loop_
_entity_poly.entity_id
_entity_poly.type
_entity_poly.pdbx_seq_one_letter_code
_entity_poly.pdbx_strand_id
1 'polypeptide(L)'
;SVYMTYNSTMKNLYNIETYRFTLPRDMFYTDNTGFCVPSNSCLPDGLFTMSVCEKLRTGPVEIDLPVVASNPHFLYADQAVQASVIGLQPDDTSHLSYVDIEPMTG
;
A
#
# COMPACT_ATOMS: atom_id res chain seq x y z
N SER A 1 3.18 5.51 -9.06
CA SER A 1 4.45 4.94 -8.55
C SER A 1 4.47 5.13 -7.04
N VAL A 2 5.33 4.38 -6.34
CA VAL A 2 5.48 4.47 -4.87
C VAL A 2 6.96 4.65 -4.54
N TYR A 3 7.25 5.09 -3.32
CA TYR A 3 8.62 5.18 -2.80
C TYR A 3 8.70 4.53 -1.42
N MET A 4 9.92 4.18 -1.01
CA MET A 4 10.20 3.60 0.30
C MET A 4 11.22 4.48 1.03
N THR A 5 11.12 4.55 2.35
CA THR A 5 12.02 5.33 3.19
C THR A 5 12.90 4.42 4.02
N TYR A 6 14.15 4.83 4.25
CA TYR A 6 15.04 4.12 5.17
C TYR A 6 14.40 4.04 6.55
N ASN A 7 14.43 2.86 7.14
CA ASN A 7 13.90 2.59 8.47
C ASN A 7 15.02 2.20 9.45
N SER A 8 15.87 1.24 9.07
CA SER A 8 16.89 0.69 9.96
C SER A 8 17.97 -0.08 9.21
N THR A 9 19.13 -0.31 9.85
CA THR A 9 20.17 -1.21 9.35
C THR A 9 19.97 -2.60 9.96
N MET A 10 19.87 -3.60 9.11
CA MET A 10 19.66 -5.00 9.46
C MET A 10 20.93 -5.80 9.25
N LYS A 11 21.31 -6.63 10.22
CA LYS A 11 22.29 -7.70 10.01
C LYS A 11 21.52 -9.00 9.82
N ASN A 12 21.40 -9.41 8.55
CA ASN A 12 20.54 -10.50 8.13
C ASN A 12 21.32 -11.79 7.84
N LEU A 13 20.60 -12.79 7.31
CA LEU A 13 21.06 -14.11 6.86
C LEU A 13 22.46 -14.03 6.25
N TYR A 14 23.36 -14.90 6.73
CA TYR A 14 24.77 -14.99 6.32
C TYR A 14 25.67 -13.80 6.70
N ASN A 15 25.27 -13.00 7.69
CA ASN A 15 26.07 -11.90 8.24
C ASN A 15 26.31 -10.77 7.22
N ILE A 16 25.36 -10.60 6.30
CA ILE A 16 25.33 -9.52 5.31
C ILE A 16 24.57 -8.34 5.94
N GLU A 17 25.19 -7.17 5.91
CA GLU A 17 24.55 -5.93 6.34
C GLU A 17 23.65 -5.40 5.23
N THR A 18 22.42 -5.05 5.58
CA THR A 18 21.40 -4.57 4.65
C THR A 18 20.68 -3.37 5.24
N TYR A 19 20.12 -2.51 4.40
CA TYR A 19 19.28 -1.39 4.82
C TYR A 19 17.82 -1.74 4.58
N ARG A 20 17.02 -1.66 5.64
CA ARG A 20 15.57 -1.86 5.57
C ARG A 20 14.91 -0.58 5.11
N PHE A 21 14.20 -0.67 3.99
CA PHE A 21 13.31 0.36 3.49
C PHE A 21 11.87 -0.08 3.68
N THR A 22 10.99 0.83 4.10
CA THR A 22 9.58 0.56 4.36
C THR A 22 8.69 1.49 3.55
N LEU A 23 7.47 1.07 3.24
CA LEU A 23 6.46 2.00 2.76
C LEU A 23 6.14 3.05 3.84
N PRO A 24 6.11 4.36 3.50
CA PRO A 24 5.63 5.40 4.40
C PRO A 24 4.18 5.17 4.81
N ARG A 25 3.85 5.58 6.04
CA ARG A 25 2.50 5.44 6.61
C ARG A 25 1.44 6.18 5.77
N ASP A 26 1.80 7.35 5.27
CA ASP A 26 0.96 8.29 4.53
C ASP A 26 0.89 8.00 3.02
N MET A 27 1.47 6.89 2.55
CA MET A 27 1.57 6.60 1.12
C MET A 27 0.20 6.55 0.43
N PHE A 28 -0.81 6.01 1.12
CA PHE A 28 -2.18 5.88 0.61
C PHE A 28 -3.16 6.90 1.22
N TYR A 29 -2.65 8.03 1.73
CA TYR A 29 -3.52 9.05 2.32
C TYR A 29 -4.08 10.00 1.26
N THR A 30 -5.20 10.63 1.61
CA THR A 30 -6.01 11.52 0.76
C THR A 30 -5.31 12.81 0.35
N ASP A 31 -4.24 13.21 1.05
CA ASP A 31 -3.35 14.31 0.63
C ASP A 31 -2.81 14.11 -0.79
N ASN A 32 -2.72 12.85 -1.26
CA ASN A 32 -2.38 12.50 -2.63
C ASN A 32 -3.57 12.62 -3.61
N THR A 33 -4.23 13.78 -3.60
CA THR A 33 -5.48 14.08 -4.34
C THR A 33 -5.47 13.73 -5.84
N GLY A 34 -4.29 13.73 -6.48
CA GLY A 34 -4.12 13.33 -7.88
C GLY A 34 -4.44 11.87 -8.18
N PHE A 35 -4.50 11.00 -7.17
CA PHE A 35 -4.89 9.59 -7.31
C PHE A 35 -6.38 9.32 -7.00
N CYS A 36 -7.15 10.35 -6.65
CA CYS A 36 -8.57 10.19 -6.38
C CYS A 36 -9.36 10.15 -7.68
N VAL A 37 -10.15 9.08 -7.86
CA VAL A 37 -10.97 8.85 -9.05
C VAL A 37 -12.42 8.57 -8.61
N PRO A 38 -13.40 9.39 -9.00
CA PRO A 38 -13.27 10.65 -9.76
C PRO A 38 -12.57 11.74 -8.94
N SER A 39 -12.06 12.78 -9.62
CA SER A 39 -11.32 13.87 -8.96
C SER A 39 -12.13 14.50 -7.82
N ASN A 40 -11.45 14.80 -6.71
CA ASN A 40 -12.04 15.32 -5.46
C ASN A 40 -13.01 14.36 -4.74
N SER A 41 -13.05 13.08 -5.13
CA SER A 41 -13.80 12.04 -4.45
C SER A 41 -12.85 10.92 -4.04
N CYS A 42 -12.06 11.17 -3.00
CA CYS A 42 -11.11 10.19 -2.49
C CYS A 42 -11.82 9.12 -1.67
N LEU A 43 -11.28 7.91 -1.69
CA LEU A 43 -11.57 6.92 -0.67
C LEU A 43 -10.97 7.39 0.68
N PRO A 44 -11.44 6.84 1.82
CA PRO A 44 -10.81 7.05 3.12
C PRO A 44 -9.29 6.78 3.11
N ASP A 45 -8.56 7.36 4.06
CA ASP A 45 -7.11 7.21 4.16
C ASP A 45 -6.72 5.72 4.24
N GLY A 46 -5.61 5.36 3.60
CA GLY A 46 -5.09 3.99 3.53
C GLY A 46 -5.69 3.12 2.43
N LEU A 47 -6.61 3.67 1.63
CA LEU A 47 -7.21 2.99 0.48
C LEU A 47 -6.77 3.63 -0.83
N PHE A 48 -6.48 2.79 -1.83
CA PHE A 48 -6.07 3.22 -3.16
C PHE A 48 -6.92 2.54 -4.24
N THR A 49 -7.59 3.32 -5.08
CA THR A 49 -8.40 2.76 -6.16
C THR A 49 -7.53 2.32 -7.34
N MET A 50 -7.72 1.08 -7.80
CA MET A 50 -7.08 0.53 -9.00
C MET A 50 -8.07 0.38 -10.16
N SER A 51 -9.29 0.92 -10.05
CA SER A 51 -10.35 0.65 -11.02
C SER A 51 -10.00 1.05 -12.46
N VAL A 52 -9.22 2.10 -12.64
CA VAL A 52 -8.76 2.54 -13.97
C VAL A 52 -7.68 1.64 -14.57
N CYS A 53 -7.02 0.83 -13.75
CA CYS A 53 -5.98 -0.12 -14.15
C CYS A 53 -6.55 -1.53 -14.33
N GLU A 54 -7.52 -1.91 -13.49
CA GLU A 54 -8.15 -3.24 -13.48
C GLU A 54 -9.42 -3.23 -14.31
N LYS A 55 -9.30 -3.66 -15.58
CA LYS A 55 -10.40 -3.62 -16.54
C LYS A 55 -10.80 -5.00 -17.02
N LEU A 56 -12.10 -5.27 -17.05
CA LEU A 56 -12.65 -6.45 -17.69
C LEU A 56 -13.11 -6.10 -19.10
N ARG A 57 -12.59 -6.84 -20.09
CA ARG A 57 -13.04 -6.75 -21.47
C ARG A 57 -13.88 -7.96 -21.84
N THR A 58 -15.14 -7.73 -22.20
CA THR A 58 -16.08 -8.74 -22.70
C THR A 58 -16.56 -8.36 -24.09
N GLY A 59 -15.91 -8.90 -25.12
CA GLY A 59 -16.20 -8.54 -26.51
C GLY A 59 -15.85 -7.07 -26.81
N PRO A 60 -16.82 -6.22 -27.23
CA PRO A 60 -16.61 -4.80 -27.47
C PRO A 60 -16.76 -3.93 -26.21
N VAL A 61 -17.19 -4.50 -25.08
CA VAL A 61 -17.44 -3.76 -23.84
C VAL A 61 -16.22 -3.83 -22.93
N GLU A 62 -15.83 -2.69 -22.38
CA GLU A 62 -14.78 -2.53 -21.37
C GLU A 62 -15.41 -1.97 -20.09
N ILE A 63 -15.12 -2.58 -18.95
CA ILE A 63 -15.69 -2.23 -17.64
C ILE A 63 -14.54 -2.09 -16.65
N ASP A 64 -14.46 -0.93 -16.00
CA ASP A 64 -13.56 -0.71 -14.87
C ASP A 64 -14.05 -1.52 -13.67
N LEU A 65 -13.20 -2.39 -13.13
CA LEU A 65 -13.52 -3.23 -11.98
C LEU A 65 -13.31 -2.43 -10.69
N PRO A 66 -14.17 -2.56 -9.67
CA PRO A 66 -14.06 -1.79 -8.43
C PRO A 66 -12.99 -2.39 -7.49
N VAL A 67 -11.75 -2.45 -7.95
CA VAL A 67 -10.63 -3.02 -7.19
C VAL A 67 -9.97 -1.92 -6.35
N VAL A 68 -9.82 -2.19 -5.06
CA VAL A 68 -9.20 -1.27 -4.09
C VAL A 68 -8.03 -1.98 -3.42
N ALA A 69 -6.86 -1.35 -3.45
CA ALA A 69 -5.66 -1.77 -2.75
C ALA A 69 -5.57 -1.10 -1.37
N SER A 70 -4.91 -1.80 -0.44
CA SER A 70 -4.60 -1.34 0.91
C SER A 70 -3.44 -2.17 1.47
N ASN A 71 -2.88 -1.76 2.62
CA ASN A 71 -2.02 -2.69 3.37
C ASN A 71 -2.88 -3.82 3.97
N PRO A 72 -2.30 -5.01 4.18
CA PRO A 72 -2.97 -6.11 4.86
C PRO A 72 -3.63 -5.68 6.18
N HIS A 73 -4.81 -6.25 6.46
CA HIS A 73 -5.65 -5.89 7.61
C HIS A 73 -5.98 -4.39 7.73
N PHE A 74 -5.92 -3.66 6.62
CA PHE A 74 -6.09 -2.21 6.58
C PHE A 74 -5.10 -1.46 7.49
N LEU A 75 -3.87 -1.96 7.61
CA LEU A 75 -2.80 -1.27 8.34
C LEU A 75 -2.63 0.16 7.82
N TYR A 76 -2.70 1.11 8.76
CA TYR A 76 -2.67 2.57 8.53
C TYR A 76 -3.87 3.17 7.80
N ALA A 77 -4.91 2.40 7.50
CA ALA A 77 -6.15 2.97 7.00
C ALA A 77 -6.96 3.67 8.09
N ASP A 78 -7.93 4.48 7.66
CA ASP A 78 -8.90 5.12 8.53
C ASP A 78 -9.56 4.12 9.50
N GLN A 79 -9.79 4.56 10.75
CA GLN A 79 -10.35 3.69 11.79
C GLN A 79 -11.72 3.12 11.39
N ALA A 80 -12.52 3.90 10.66
CA ALA A 80 -13.81 3.45 10.13
C ALA A 80 -13.66 2.28 9.14
N VAL A 81 -12.57 2.27 8.35
CA VAL A 81 -12.26 1.17 7.42
C VAL A 81 -11.82 -0.07 8.19
N GLN A 82 -10.94 0.08 9.19
CA GLN A 82 -10.51 -1.03 10.05
C GLN A 82 -11.68 -1.64 10.85
N ALA A 83 -12.67 -0.84 11.23
CA ALA A 83 -13.87 -1.29 11.93
C ALA A 83 -14.95 -1.89 11.02
N SER A 84 -14.80 -1.77 9.68
CA SER A 84 -15.84 -2.19 8.72
C SER A 84 -15.95 -3.70 8.53
N VAL A 85 -14.90 -4.45 8.88
CA VAL A 85 -14.83 -5.91 8.72
C VAL A 85 -14.42 -6.55 10.04
N ILE A 86 -15.15 -7.59 10.45
CA ILE A 86 -14.87 -8.34 11.68
C ILE A 86 -13.61 -9.21 11.46
N GLY A 87 -12.72 -9.19 12.46
CA GLY A 87 -11.54 -10.07 12.49
C GLY A 87 -10.24 -9.42 12.00
N LEU A 88 -10.27 -8.15 11.60
CA LEU A 88 -9.06 -7.42 11.25
C LEU A 88 -8.20 -7.12 12.48
N GLN A 89 -6.90 -7.38 12.35
CA GLN A 89 -5.90 -7.14 13.39
C GLN A 89 -4.66 -6.50 12.73
N PRO A 90 -4.69 -5.19 12.45
CA PRO A 90 -3.55 -4.51 11.84
C PRO A 90 -2.37 -4.47 12.81
N ASP A 91 -1.18 -4.80 12.30
CA ASP A 91 0.09 -4.73 13.05
C ASP A 91 1.27 -4.52 12.11
N ASP A 92 2.23 -3.71 12.55
CA ASP A 92 3.40 -3.36 11.74
C ASP A 92 4.32 -4.54 11.43
N THR A 93 4.34 -5.57 12.28
CA THR A 93 5.30 -6.68 12.14
C THR A 93 4.91 -7.60 10.99
N SER A 94 3.62 -7.84 10.81
CA SER A 94 3.08 -8.80 9.84
C SER A 94 2.53 -8.12 8.59
N HIS A 95 2.15 -6.84 8.68
CA HIS A 95 1.40 -6.16 7.63
C HIS A 95 2.13 -4.98 6.98
N LEU A 96 3.31 -4.60 7.48
CA LEU A 96 4.14 -3.59 6.83
C LEU A 96 4.95 -4.20 5.68
N SER A 97 4.90 -3.56 4.51
CA SER A 97 5.78 -3.91 3.39
C SER A 97 7.16 -3.30 3.58
N TYR A 98 8.19 -4.12 3.46
CA TYR A 98 9.59 -3.71 3.54
C TYR A 98 10.46 -4.44 2.52
N VAL A 99 11.62 -3.85 2.23
CA VAL A 99 12.69 -4.47 1.42
C VAL A 99 14.00 -4.24 2.16
N ASP A 100 14.79 -5.30 2.30
CA ASP A 100 16.15 -5.22 2.82
C ASP A 100 17.12 -5.22 1.63
N ILE A 101 17.85 -4.12 1.46
CA ILE A 101 18.73 -3.90 0.30
C ILE A 101 20.19 -3.94 0.76
N GLU A 102 21.04 -4.70 0.07
CA GLU A 102 22.48 -4.66 0.31
C GLU A 102 23.05 -3.37 -0.32
N PRO A 103 23.72 -2.50 0.46
CA PRO A 103 24.03 -1.16 0.02
C PRO A 103 25.03 -1.07 -1.14
N MET A 104 25.87 -2.10 -1.37
CA MET A 104 26.88 -2.09 -2.41
C MET A 104 26.34 -2.57 -3.77
N THR A 105 25.44 -3.56 -3.78
CA THR A 105 24.89 -4.14 -5.01
C THR A 105 23.56 -3.53 -5.44
N GLY A 106 22.83 -2.92 -4.49
CA GLY A 106 21.41 -2.60 -4.68
C GLY A 106 20.54 -3.84 -4.72
#